data_AF-A0A952PSS7-F1
#
_entry.id   AF-A0A952PSS7-F1
#
_cell.length_a   1.000
_cell.length_b   1.000
_cell.length_c   1.000
_cell.angle_alpha   90.00
_cell.angle_beta   90.00
_cell.angle_gamma   90.00
#
_symmetry.space_group_name_H-M   'P 1'
#
loop_
_entity.id
_entity.type
_entity.pdbx_description
1 polymer ?
#
loop_
_entity_poly.entity_id
_entity_poly.type
_entity_poly.pdbx_seq_one_letter_code
_entity_poly.pdbx_strand_id
1 'polypeptide(L)'
;MVAPEQNNLDARDQELLSKLVDSKVISQAQANLVISDHEATGMNVEDILLARRWVTEEALNDHAPWLKETEASRPAPTQSYEENLRRYRLLLAELLGESSE
;
A
#
# COMPACT_ATOMS: atom_id res chain seq x y z
N MET A 1 -21.84 -5.83 26.95
CA MET A 1 -21.57 -6.63 25.74
C MET A 1 -20.67 -5.77 24.88
N VAL A 2 -19.37 -6.06 24.84
CA VAL A 2 -18.39 -5.31 24.04
C VAL A 2 -18.52 -5.80 22.60
N ALA A 3 -18.71 -4.87 21.67
CA ALA A 3 -18.85 -5.19 20.24
C ALA A 3 -17.59 -5.91 19.74
N PRO A 4 -17.72 -6.87 18.79
CA PRO A 4 -16.55 -7.39 18.12
C PRO A 4 -15.99 -6.25 17.26
N GLU A 5 -14.86 -5.69 17.66
CA GLU A 5 -14.07 -4.79 16.82
C GLU A 5 -13.82 -5.53 15.51
N GLN A 6 -14.46 -5.05 14.45
CA GLN A 6 -14.24 -5.57 13.11
C GLN A 6 -12.78 -5.24 12.79
N ASN A 7 -11.93 -6.28 12.78
CA ASN A 7 -10.56 -6.20 12.27
C ASN A 7 -10.64 -5.51 10.90
N ASN A 8 -10.34 -4.21 10.87
CA ASN A 8 -10.46 -3.38 9.68
C ASN A 8 -9.23 -3.53 8.76
N LEU A 9 -8.54 -4.66 8.94
CA LEU A 9 -7.42 -5.08 8.13
C LEU A 9 -7.95 -5.92 6.99
N ASP A 10 -7.58 -5.51 5.79
CA ASP A 10 -7.85 -6.28 4.60
C ASP A 10 -7.20 -7.67 4.73
N ALA A 11 -7.81 -8.67 4.09
CA ALA A 11 -7.34 -10.07 4.14
C ALA A 11 -5.85 -10.21 3.76
N ARG A 12 -5.35 -9.31 2.91
CA ARG A 12 -3.96 -9.23 2.49
C ARG A 12 -3.00 -8.83 3.61
N ASP A 13 -3.40 -7.86 4.44
CA ASP A 13 -2.56 -7.37 5.54
C ASP A 13 -2.54 -8.39 6.69
N GLN A 14 -3.66 -9.08 6.91
CA GLN A 14 -3.71 -10.22 7.82
C GLN A 14 -2.82 -11.38 7.35
N GLU A 15 -2.78 -11.66 6.04
CA GLU A 15 -1.87 -12.65 5.47
C GLU A 15 -0.40 -12.23 5.64
N LEU A 16 -0.08 -10.95 5.42
CA LEU A 16 1.28 -10.43 5.61
C LEU A 16 1.75 -10.62 7.06
N LEU A 17 0.96 -10.14 8.03
CA LEU A 17 1.30 -10.25 9.44
C LEU A 17 1.43 -11.70 9.90
N SER A 18 0.52 -12.58 9.45
CA SER A 18 0.59 -14.01 9.81
C SER A 18 1.86 -14.67 9.28
N LYS A 19 2.26 -14.44 8.01
CA LYS A 19 3.50 -14.99 7.47
C LYS A 19 4.75 -14.46 8.17
N LEU A 20 4.79 -13.18 8.54
CA LEU A 20 5.92 -12.60 9.25
C LEU A 20 6.05 -13.12 10.69
N VAL A 21 4.94 -13.45 11.34
CA VAL A 21 4.93 -14.11 12.65
C VAL A 21 5.37 -15.56 12.52
N ASP A 22 4.85 -16.30 11.54
CA ASP A 22 5.19 -17.70 11.30
C ASP A 22 6.68 -17.88 10.94
N SER A 23 7.23 -16.95 10.16
CA SER A 23 8.66 -16.92 9.83
C SER A 23 9.54 -16.36 10.97
N LYS A 24 8.94 -15.94 12.08
CA LYS A 24 9.59 -15.33 13.26
C LYS A 24 10.38 -14.06 12.94
N VAL A 25 10.04 -13.37 11.86
CA VAL A 25 10.61 -12.05 11.54
C VAL A 25 10.08 -11.01 12.53
N ILE A 26 8.80 -11.13 12.91
CA ILE A 26 8.19 -10.35 13.99
C ILE A 26 7.54 -11.28 15.01
N SER A 27 7.34 -10.76 16.22
CA SER A 27 6.56 -11.43 17.27
C SER A 27 5.07 -11.13 17.15
N GLN A 28 4.23 -11.96 17.78
CA GLN A 28 2.80 -11.69 17.87
C GLN A 28 2.49 -10.34 18.53
N ALA A 29 3.28 -9.93 19.53
CA ALA A 29 3.12 -8.65 20.19
C ALA A 29 3.39 -7.47 19.24
N GLN A 30 4.41 -7.60 18.37
CA GLN A 30 4.69 -6.62 17.32
C GLN A 30 3.57 -6.58 16.29
N ALA A 31 3.07 -7.74 15.85
CA ALA A 31 1.94 -7.80 14.92
C ALA A 31 0.72 -7.06 15.47
N ASN A 32 0.31 -7.35 16.71
CA ASN A 32 -0.81 -6.66 17.37
C ASN A 32 -0.61 -5.14 17.47
N LEU A 33 0.64 -4.71 17.65
CA LEU A 33 0.94 -3.28 17.72
C LEU A 33 0.83 -2.61 16.35
N VAL A 34 1.23 -3.29 15.27
CA VAL A 34 0.99 -2.79 13.90
C VAL A 34 -0.50 -2.65 13.60
N ILE A 35 -1.34 -3.58 14.06
CA ILE A 35 -2.80 -3.48 13.93
C ILE A 35 -3.29 -2.19 14.59
N SER A 36 -2.88 -1.95 15.83
CA SER A 36 -3.27 -0.74 16.57
C SER A 36 -2.76 0.55 15.92
N ASP A 37 -1.53 0.55 15.39
CA ASP A 37 -0.98 1.70 14.67
C ASP A 37 -1.72 1.98 13.36
N HIS A 38 -2.09 0.93 12.61
CA HIS A 38 -2.86 1.02 11.38
C HIS A 38 -4.22 1.66 11.66
N GLU A 39 -4.92 1.21 12.70
CA GLU A 39 -6.20 1.78 13.11
C GLU A 39 -6.08 3.24 13.58
N ALA A 40 -4.98 3.58 14.27
CA ALA A 40 -4.78 4.93 14.81
C ALA A 40 -4.33 5.95 13.75
N THR A 41 -3.52 5.52 12.78
CA THR A 41 -2.86 6.43 11.81
C THR A 41 -3.43 6.33 10.40
N GLY A 42 -4.08 5.23 10.05
CA GLY A 42 -4.48 4.91 8.68
C GLY A 42 -3.31 4.60 7.74
N MET A 43 -2.08 4.46 8.26
CA MET A 43 -0.92 4.08 7.45
C MET A 43 -0.98 2.60 7.06
N ASN A 44 -0.44 2.25 5.90
CA ASN A 44 -0.35 0.86 5.48
C ASN A 44 0.49 0.04 6.47
N VAL A 45 0.13 -1.23 6.64
CA VAL A 45 0.85 -2.17 7.51
C VAL A 45 2.32 -2.31 7.09
N GLU A 46 2.59 -2.32 5.78
CA GLU A 46 3.95 -2.36 5.23
C GLU A 46 4.79 -1.15 5.65
N ASP A 47 4.22 0.05 5.57
CA ASP A 47 4.89 1.30 5.93
C ASP A 47 5.20 1.36 7.42
N ILE A 48 4.28 0.88 8.26
CA ILE A 48 4.47 0.83 9.71
C ILE A 48 5.61 -0.14 10.05
N LEU A 49 5.63 -1.33 9.44
CA LEU A 49 6.69 -2.34 9.65
C LEU A 49 8.07 -1.82 9.26
N LEU A 50 8.16 -1.10 8.12
CA LEU A 50 9.39 -0.48 7.64
C LEU A 50 9.81 0.71 8.51
N ALA A 51 8.88 1.61 8.85
CA ALA A 51 9.15 2.79 9.68
C ALA A 51 9.69 2.41 11.07
N ARG A 52 9.14 1.34 11.65
CA ARG A 52 9.61 0.79 12.94
C ARG A 52 10.89 -0.04 12.83
N ARG A 53 11.40 -0.26 11.61
CA ARG A 53 12.57 -1.11 11.30
C ARG A 53 12.45 -2.53 11.86
N TRP A 54 11.23 -3.06 11.93
CA TRP A 54 10.99 -4.44 12.35
C TRP A 54 11.18 -5.42 11.21
N VAL A 55 11.03 -4.94 9.98
CA VAL A 55 11.24 -5.71 8.75
C VAL A 55 12.04 -4.84 7.78
N THR A 56 12.83 -5.46 6.92
CA THR A 56 13.50 -4.80 5.79
C THR A 56 12.68 -4.98 4.51
N GLU A 57 12.90 -4.14 3.50
CA GLU A 57 12.29 -4.32 2.19
C GLU A 57 12.64 -5.69 1.57
N GLU A 58 13.86 -6.18 1.81
CA GLU A 58 14.30 -7.51 1.38
C GLU A 58 13.49 -8.62 2.05
N ALA A 59 13.28 -8.55 3.38
CA ALA A 59 12.49 -9.53 4.10
C ALA A 59 11.00 -9.48 3.71
N LEU A 60 10.44 -8.29 3.44
CA LEU A 60 9.10 -8.17 2.88
C LEU A 60 9.02 -8.81 1.49
N ASN A 61 10.04 -8.65 0.66
CA ASN A 61 10.07 -9.24 -0.67
C ASN A 61 10.15 -10.78 -0.63
N ASP A 62 10.92 -11.33 0.31
CA ASP A 62 11.09 -12.78 0.45
C ASP A 62 9.83 -13.46 1.03
N HIS A 63 9.16 -12.81 1.98
CA HIS A 63 7.99 -13.36 2.67
C HIS A 63 6.65 -12.97 2.04
N ALA A 64 6.60 -11.84 1.32
CA ALA A 64 5.41 -11.27 0.71
C ALA A 64 5.65 -10.71 -0.71
N PRO A 65 6.04 -11.55 -1.68
CA PRO A 65 6.36 -11.10 -3.04
C PRO A 65 5.18 -10.44 -3.78
N TRP A 66 3.94 -10.77 -3.41
CA TRP A 66 2.74 -10.18 -3.99
C TRP A 66 2.61 -8.66 -3.73
N LEU A 67 3.30 -8.10 -2.72
CA LEU A 67 3.36 -6.66 -2.48
C LEU A 67 3.87 -5.89 -3.72
N LYS A 68 4.87 -6.43 -4.44
CA LYS A 68 5.43 -5.79 -5.64
C LYS A 68 4.54 -5.87 -6.88
N GLU A 69 3.70 -6.88 -7.02
CA GLU A 69 2.78 -6.96 -8.17
C GLU A 69 1.79 -5.79 -8.19
N THR A 70 1.47 -5.23 -7.03
CA THR A 70 0.63 -4.03 -6.91
C THR A 70 1.40 -2.75 -7.28
N GLU A 71 2.69 -2.67 -6.96
CA GLU A 71 3.53 -1.55 -7.41
C GLU A 71 3.80 -1.57 -8.92
N ALA A 72 3.87 -2.75 -9.55
CA ALA A 72 4.02 -2.87 -11.00
C ALA A 72 2.81 -2.32 -11.78
N SER A 73 1.65 -2.21 -11.13
CA SER A 73 0.47 -1.53 -11.68
C SER A 73 0.42 -0.02 -11.37
N ARG A 74 1.33 0.47 -10.53
CA ARG A 74 1.53 1.90 -10.33
C ARG A 74 2.39 2.38 -11.51
N PRO A 75 1.86 3.23 -12.41
CA PRO A 75 2.67 3.72 -13.52
C PRO A 75 3.93 4.36 -12.95
N ALA A 76 5.09 3.87 -13.37
CA ALA A 76 6.37 4.46 -13.01
C ALA A 76 6.29 5.98 -13.23
N PRO A 77 6.85 6.82 -12.34
CA PRO A 77 6.83 8.27 -12.50
C PRO A 77 7.75 8.76 -13.65
N THR A 78 7.99 7.92 -14.67
CA THR A 78 8.79 8.21 -15.85
C THR A 78 8.01 8.94 -16.94
N GLN A 79 6.69 9.08 -16.82
CA GLN A 79 5.98 10.07 -17.63
C GLN A 79 6.22 11.45 -17.01
N SER A 80 7.11 12.21 -17.66
CA SER A 80 7.40 13.60 -17.32
C SER A 80 6.09 14.33 -17.00
N TYR A 81 6.09 15.13 -15.93
CA TYR A 81 4.96 15.98 -15.57
C TYR A 81 4.39 16.75 -16.78
N GLU A 82 5.27 17.17 -17.69
CA GLU A 82 4.89 17.85 -18.94
C GLU A 82 4.05 16.98 -19.88
N GLU A 83 4.34 15.68 -19.96
CA GLU A 83 3.62 14.74 -20.82
C GLU A 83 2.24 14.43 -20.26
N ASN A 84 2.13 14.25 -18.93
CA ASN A 84 0.85 14.11 -18.25
C ASN A 84 -0.01 15.37 -18.40
N LEU A 85 0.60 16.56 -18.28
CA LEU A 85 -0.09 17.83 -18.46
C LEU A 85 -0.60 18.03 -19.89
N ARG A 86 0.18 17.63 -20.90
CA ARG A 86 -0.27 17.66 -22.31
C ARG A 86 -1.47 16.74 -22.53
N ARG A 87 -1.41 15.50 -22.05
CA ARG A 87 -2.53 14.54 -22.20
C ARG A 87 -3.78 15.07 -21.52
N TYR A 88 -3.66 15.62 -20.32
CA TYR A 88 -4.80 16.21 -19.60
C TYR A 88 -5.42 17.38 -20.36
N ARG A 89 -4.59 18.26 -20.96
CA ARG A 89 -5.07 19.37 -21.80
C ARG A 89 -5.78 18.90 -23.06
N LEU A 90 -5.24 17.90 -23.76
CA LEU A 90 -5.88 17.31 -24.94
C LEU A 90 -7.23 16.68 -24.60
N LEU A 91 -7.30 15.94 -23.50
CA LEU A 91 -8.53 15.29 -23.03
C LEU A 91 -9.59 16.33 -22.66
N LEU A 92 -9.20 17.42 -21.99
CA LEU A 92 -10.11 18.53 -21.70
C LEU A 92 -10.61 19.22 -22.98
N ALA A 93 -9.74 19.44 -23.97
CA ALA A 93 -10.15 20.04 -25.25
C ALA A 93 -11.15 19.16 -26.00
N GLU A 94 -10.93 17.85 -26.01
CA GLU A 94 -11.86 16.87 -26.60
C GLU A 94 -13.21 16.86 -25.87
N LEU A 95 -13.20 16.89 -24.54
CA LEU A 95 -14.40 16.84 -23.69
C LEU A 95 -15.20 18.16 -23.73
N LEU A 96 -14.52 19.29 -23.94
CA LEU A 96 -15.13 20.62 -24.12
C LEU A 96 -15.54 20.89 -25.57
N GLY A 97 -15.28 19.96 -26.50
CA GLY A 97 -15.63 20.12 -27.91
C GLY A 97 -14.85 21.23 -28.62
N GLU A 98 -13.71 21.66 -28.08
CA GLU A 98 -12.83 22.68 -28.67
C GLU A 98 -11.91 22.11 -29.76
N SER A 99 -12.38 21.11 -30.50
CA SER A 99 -11.88 20.84 -31.84
C SER A 99 -12.51 21.87 -32.78
N SER A 100 -12.10 23.12 -32.61
CA SER A 100 -12.52 24.20 -33.49
C SER A 100 -11.97 23.96 -34.90
N GLU A 101 -12.86 24.11 -35.88
CA GLU A 101 -12.64 24.20 -37.33
C GLU A 101 -11.38 24.96 -37.77
#